data_AF-B8M7M5-F1
#
_entry.id   AF-B8M7M5-F1
#
_cell.length_a   1.000
_cell.length_b   1.000
_cell.length_c   1.000
_cell.angle_alpha   90.00
_cell.angle_beta   90.00
_cell.angle_gamma   90.00
#
_symmetry.space_group_name_H-M   'P 1'
#
loop_
_entity.id
_entity.type
_entity.pdbx_description
1 polymer ?
#
loop_
_entity_poly.entity_id
_entity_poly.type
_entity_poly.pdbx_seq_one_letter_code
_entity_poly.pdbx_strand_id
1 'polypeptide(L)'
;MTDYHQVLISRVTKQVFWRLFCAAWQSALSFQNIRSAFASLGIHPFNPLKTPSPSPGDNEIDRKTPGSVRAIRRTIRAIQQEGDLTQATKLVMKAAQKLIIRNEILEHQYKGLVNALVNEKNRQRRGRPLGLIDKENPGEAQFFSPSRVEAAKQRIQDIESQKEQDKINAAILRTQKALERERRDRENQEKREVGSVSEKRRSNKKSLKKSSVV
;
A
#
# COMPACT_ATOMS: atom_id res chain seq x y z
N MET A 1 -0.55 14.74 26.25
CA MET A 1 -0.90 13.99 25.02
C MET A 1 0.05 14.47 23.92
N THR A 2 1.32 14.18 24.13
CA THR A 2 2.46 14.54 23.30
C THR A 2 3.32 13.27 23.23
N ASP A 3 4.11 13.13 22.17
CA ASP A 3 5.11 12.05 21.98
C ASP A 3 4.80 10.97 20.93
N TYR A 4 3.99 11.29 19.91
CA TYR A 4 3.97 10.46 18.69
C TYR A 4 4.96 10.91 17.60
N HIS A 5 5.56 12.10 17.73
CA HIS A 5 6.52 12.61 16.74
C HIS A 5 7.99 12.36 17.09
N GLN A 6 8.30 12.06 18.36
CA GLN A 6 9.69 11.86 18.82
C GLN A 6 10.18 10.40 18.63
N VAL A 7 9.29 9.46 18.32
CA VAL A 7 9.63 8.03 18.16
C VAL A 7 10.11 7.68 16.74
N LEU A 8 9.89 8.53 15.74
CA LEU A 8 10.17 8.18 14.34
C LEU A 8 11.67 8.27 13.96
N ILE A 9 12.44 9.15 14.61
CA ILE A 9 13.85 9.40 14.26
C ILE A 9 14.81 8.43 14.98
N SER A 10 14.41 7.93 16.16
CA SER A 10 15.30 7.19 17.07
C SER A 10 15.59 5.73 16.66
N ARG A 11 15.05 5.25 15.53
CA ARG A 11 15.26 3.87 15.03
C ARG A 11 15.90 3.80 13.63
N VAL A 12 16.55 4.87 13.17
CA VAL A 12 17.29 4.83 11.91
C VAL A 12 18.62 4.12 12.13
N THR A 13 18.74 2.88 11.65
CA THR A 13 20.05 2.20 11.65
C THR A 13 21.01 2.90 10.69
N LYS A 14 22.32 2.81 10.93
CA LYS A 14 23.37 3.38 10.05
C LYS A 14 23.14 3.03 8.57
N GLN A 15 22.64 1.83 8.28
CA GLN A 15 22.33 1.39 6.92
C GLN A 15 21.13 2.13 6.31
N VAL A 16 20.07 2.36 7.07
CA VAL A 16 18.89 3.13 6.61
C VAL A 16 19.28 4.59 6.40
N PHE A 17 20.05 5.17 7.33
CA PHE A 17 20.62 6.50 7.19
C PHE A 17 21.41 6.63 5.89
N TRP A 18 22.37 5.74 5.65
CA TRP A 18 23.23 5.83 4.47
C TRP A 18 22.45 5.73 3.17
N ARG A 19 21.42 4.87 3.10
CA ARG A 19 20.56 4.77 1.91
C ARG A 19 19.78 6.06 1.65
N LEU A 20 19.17 6.64 2.68
CA LEU A 20 18.40 7.88 2.55
C LEU A 20 19.33 9.05 2.21
N PHE A 21 20.46 9.14 2.90
CA PHE A 21 21.49 10.16 2.66
C PHE A 21 22.04 10.07 1.25
N CYS A 22 22.48 8.90 0.78
CA CYS A 22 23.02 8.74 -0.57
C CYS A 22 22.00 9.12 -1.65
N ALA A 23 20.74 8.68 -1.51
CA ALA A 23 19.71 9.03 -2.47
C ALA A 23 19.44 10.54 -2.50
N ALA A 24 19.35 11.18 -1.33
CA ALA A 24 19.18 12.62 -1.21
C ALA A 24 20.40 13.39 -1.75
N TRP A 25 21.61 12.92 -1.44
CA TRP A 25 22.88 13.49 -1.87
C TRP A 25 23.02 13.44 -3.40
N GLN A 26 22.77 12.28 -4.01
CA GLN A 26 22.82 12.12 -5.47
C GLN A 26 21.77 12.98 -6.18
N SER A 27 20.58 13.13 -5.59
CA SER A 27 19.53 14.01 -6.13
C SER A 27 19.90 15.49 -5.99
N ALA A 28 20.42 15.90 -4.82
CA ALA A 28 20.73 17.29 -4.52
C ALA A 28 21.95 17.79 -5.30
N LEU A 29 23.03 17.00 -5.37
CA LEU A 29 24.29 17.37 -6.00
C LEU A 29 24.38 16.94 -7.46
N SER A 30 23.30 17.17 -8.20
CA SER A 30 23.34 17.09 -9.66
C SER A 30 23.95 18.38 -10.22
N PHE A 31 24.64 18.28 -11.37
CA PHE A 31 25.23 19.44 -12.03
C PHE A 31 24.20 20.56 -12.29
N GLN A 32 22.97 20.20 -12.64
CA GLN A 32 21.87 21.13 -12.86
C GLN A 32 21.46 21.86 -11.57
N ASN A 33 21.36 21.14 -10.45
CA ASN A 33 21.00 21.72 -9.15
C ASN A 33 22.12 22.60 -8.59
N ILE A 34 23.37 22.20 -8.77
CA ILE A 34 24.53 23.01 -8.39
C ILE A 34 24.55 24.31 -9.21
N ARG A 35 24.42 24.20 -10.54
CA ARG A 35 24.39 25.37 -11.45
C ARG A 35 23.21 26.30 -11.16
N SER A 36 22.03 25.76 -10.85
CA SER A 36 20.85 26.57 -10.52
C SER A 36 21.02 27.29 -9.17
N ALA A 37 21.62 26.63 -8.16
CA ALA A 37 21.92 27.25 -6.88
C ALA A 37 22.89 28.44 -7.04
N PHE A 38 23.98 28.28 -7.80
CA PHE A 38 24.91 29.38 -8.09
C PHE A 38 24.27 30.51 -8.91
N ALA A 39 23.43 30.16 -9.89
CA ALA A 39 22.71 31.14 -10.69
C ALA A 39 21.65 31.92 -9.89
N SER A 40 21.03 31.31 -8.87
CA SER A 40 20.06 31.99 -7.99
C SER A 40 20.72 33.01 -7.07
N LEU A 41 21.98 32.80 -6.70
CA LEU A 41 22.75 33.73 -5.89
C LEU A 41 23.28 34.93 -6.70
N GLY A 42 23.17 34.88 -8.04
CA GLY A 42 23.74 35.91 -8.92
C GLY A 42 25.27 35.94 -8.92
N ILE A 43 25.93 34.92 -8.35
CA ILE A 43 27.40 34.84 -8.28
C ILE A 43 27.97 34.32 -9.61
N HIS A 44 27.38 33.26 -10.17
CA HIS A 44 27.83 32.69 -11.44
C HIS A 44 26.66 32.12 -12.27
N PRO A 45 26.40 32.65 -13.48
CA PRO A 45 27.03 33.86 -14.06
C PRO A 45 26.72 35.10 -13.22
N PHE A 46 27.70 36.01 -13.09
CA PHE A 46 27.58 37.21 -12.26
C PHE A 46 26.42 38.08 -12.72
N ASN A 47 25.41 38.25 -11.87
CA ASN A 47 24.23 39.07 -12.15
C ASN A 47 23.75 39.76 -10.86
N PRO A 48 24.17 41.02 -10.62
CA PRO A 48 23.88 41.75 -9.39
C PRO A 48 22.42 42.19 -9.24
N LEU A 49 21.59 42.04 -10.28
CA LEU A 49 20.17 42.41 -10.27
C LEU A 49 19.25 41.29 -9.77
N LYS A 50 19.75 40.05 -9.67
CA LYS A 50 19.00 38.91 -9.14
C LYS A 50 19.07 38.89 -7.62
N THR A 51 18.33 39.79 -6.98
CA THR A 51 17.86 39.56 -5.61
C THR A 51 16.78 38.47 -5.64
N PRO A 52 16.70 37.58 -4.64
CA PRO A 52 15.74 36.48 -4.59
C PRO A 52 14.32 37.00 -4.34
N SER A 53 13.73 37.60 -5.37
CA SER A 53 12.31 37.97 -5.43
C SER A 53 11.59 36.95 -6.32
N PRO A 54 10.58 36.23 -5.82
CA PRO A 54 9.78 35.35 -6.66
C PRO A 54 8.82 36.22 -7.50
N SER A 55 9.22 36.58 -8.72
CA SER A 55 8.32 37.12 -9.73
C SER A 55 7.47 35.99 -10.33
N PRO A 56 6.13 36.09 -10.35
CA PRO A 56 5.27 35.22 -11.12
C PRO A 56 5.31 35.67 -12.58
N GLY A 57 5.90 34.86 -13.45
CA GLY A 57 5.83 35.06 -14.89
C GLY A 57 4.47 34.62 -15.42
N ASP A 58 3.67 35.58 -15.87
CA ASP A 58 2.49 35.38 -16.71
C ASP A 58 2.89 34.63 -17.98
N ASN A 59 2.37 33.40 -18.13
CA ASN A 59 2.29 32.74 -19.42
C ASN A 59 0.93 32.05 -19.47
N GLU A 60 0.03 32.69 -20.22
CA GLU A 60 -1.30 32.19 -20.58
C GLU A 60 -1.13 31.00 -21.54
N ILE A 61 -0.92 29.80 -20.98
CA ILE A 61 -0.74 28.55 -21.72
C ILE A 61 -2.00 27.72 -21.54
N ASP A 62 -2.62 27.31 -22.66
CA ASP A 62 -3.67 26.29 -22.82
C ASP A 62 -4.07 25.59 -21.52
N ARG A 63 -5.30 25.84 -21.05
CA ARG A 63 -5.86 25.30 -19.80
C ARG A 63 -6.07 23.78 -19.90
N LYS A 64 -4.98 22.99 -19.89
CA LYS A 64 -5.01 21.53 -19.75
C LYS A 64 -5.45 21.17 -18.33
N THR A 65 -6.24 20.10 -18.19
CA THR A 65 -6.62 19.57 -16.89
C THR A 65 -5.36 19.26 -16.06
N PRO A 66 -5.20 19.84 -14.87
CA PRO A 66 -3.99 19.66 -14.08
C PRO A 66 -3.89 18.21 -13.58
N GLY A 67 -2.97 17.43 -14.15
CA GLY A 67 -2.76 16.02 -13.79
C GLY A 67 -1.87 15.77 -12.57
N SER A 68 -1.26 16.80 -11.98
CA SER A 68 -0.42 16.66 -10.78
C SER A 68 -0.91 17.55 -9.65
N VAL A 69 -0.68 17.13 -8.40
CA VAL A 69 -1.02 17.90 -7.19
C VAL A 69 -0.43 19.31 -7.24
N ARG A 70 0.83 19.44 -7.65
CA ARG A 70 1.51 20.74 -7.79
C ARG A 70 0.81 21.64 -8.80
N ALA A 71 0.35 21.08 -9.92
CA ALA A 71 -0.41 21.82 -10.92
C ALA A 71 -1.78 22.25 -10.36
N ILE A 72 -2.51 21.36 -9.66
CA ILE A 72 -3.80 21.70 -9.05
C ILE A 72 -3.65 22.80 -7.98
N ARG A 73 -2.59 22.77 -7.18
CA ARG A 73 -2.32 23.84 -6.20
C ARG A 73 -2.04 25.18 -6.88
N ARG A 74 -1.37 25.18 -8.03
CA ARG A 74 -1.09 26.41 -8.79
C ARG A 74 -2.35 26.98 -9.43
N THR A 75 -3.18 26.15 -10.04
CA THR A 75 -4.46 26.61 -10.61
C THR A 75 -5.37 27.17 -9.53
N ILE A 76 -5.46 26.52 -8.37
CA ILE A 76 -6.21 27.04 -7.22
C ILE A 76 -5.69 28.42 -6.76
N ARG A 77 -4.36 28.64 -6.75
CA ARG A 77 -3.78 29.95 -6.40
C ARG A 77 -4.05 31.02 -7.46
N ALA A 78 -3.94 30.67 -8.74
CA ALA A 78 -4.27 31.58 -9.84
C ALA A 78 -5.73 32.04 -9.75
N ILE A 79 -6.66 31.10 -9.55
CA ILE A 79 -8.10 31.38 -9.36
C ILE A 79 -8.34 32.28 -8.14
N GLN A 80 -7.57 32.13 -7.06
CA GLN A 80 -7.65 33.01 -5.89
C GLN A 80 -7.13 34.43 -6.15
N GLN A 81 -6.25 34.62 -7.13
CA GLN A 81 -5.71 35.93 -7.52
C GLN A 81 -6.61 36.65 -8.52
N GLU A 82 -7.39 35.92 -9.34
CA GLU A 82 -8.24 36.48 -10.40
C GLU A 82 -9.53 37.16 -9.91
N GLY A 83 -9.97 37.00 -8.64
CA GLY A 83 -11.09 37.79 -8.12
C GLY A 83 -11.86 37.20 -6.93
N ASP A 84 -13.00 37.84 -6.59
CA ASP A 84 -13.80 37.51 -5.42
C ASP A 84 -14.71 36.28 -5.67
N LEU A 85 -14.20 35.13 -5.26
CA LEU A 85 -14.87 33.85 -5.38
C LEU A 85 -16.08 33.74 -4.44
N THR A 86 -17.17 33.16 -4.93
CA THR A 86 -18.34 32.80 -4.12
C THR A 86 -17.93 31.91 -2.94
N GLN A 87 -18.66 31.97 -1.81
CA GLN A 87 -18.35 31.12 -0.65
C GLN A 87 -18.36 29.62 -0.98
N ALA A 88 -19.28 29.19 -1.85
CA ALA A 88 -19.36 27.81 -2.32
C ALA A 88 -18.09 27.36 -3.07
N THR A 89 -17.53 28.19 -3.95
CA THR A 89 -16.30 27.85 -4.70
C THR A 89 -15.08 27.85 -3.77
N LYS A 90 -15.01 28.79 -2.82
CA LYS A 90 -13.99 28.78 -1.75
C LYS A 90 -14.04 27.48 -0.93
N LEU A 91 -15.23 26.95 -0.61
CA LEU A 91 -15.39 25.67 0.10
C LEU A 91 -14.96 24.48 -0.74
N VAL A 92 -15.33 24.42 -2.03
CA VAL A 92 -14.92 23.36 -2.95
C VAL A 92 -13.39 23.32 -3.10
N MET A 93 -12.74 24.48 -3.25
CA MET A 93 -11.28 24.57 -3.34
C MET A 93 -10.58 24.08 -2.07
N LYS A 94 -11.11 24.44 -0.88
CA LYS A 94 -10.62 23.90 0.40
C LYS A 94 -10.78 22.39 0.49
N ALA A 95 -11.93 21.85 0.07
CA ALA A 95 -12.18 20.42 0.04
C ALA A 95 -11.22 19.70 -0.91
N ALA A 96 -10.99 20.24 -2.11
CA ALA A 96 -10.04 19.72 -3.08
C ALA A 96 -8.61 19.69 -2.52
N GLN A 97 -8.14 20.79 -1.93
CA GLN A 97 -6.83 20.85 -1.26
C GLN A 97 -6.70 19.80 -0.15
N LYS A 98 -7.75 19.60 0.65
CA LYS A 98 -7.77 18.59 1.72
C LYS A 98 -7.67 17.17 1.17
N LEU A 99 -8.41 16.85 0.11
CA LEU A 99 -8.35 15.54 -0.56
C LEU A 99 -6.98 15.29 -1.19
N ILE A 100 -6.41 16.30 -1.81
CA ILE A 100 -5.07 16.27 -2.40
C ILE A 100 -4.02 15.91 -1.35
N ILE A 101 -4.00 16.62 -0.22
CA ILE A 101 -3.04 16.36 0.87
C ILE A 101 -3.21 14.95 1.41
N ARG A 102 -4.46 14.51 1.61
CA ARG A 102 -4.76 13.14 2.05
C ARG A 102 -4.24 12.11 1.07
N ASN A 103 -4.41 12.33 -0.23
CA ASN A 103 -3.92 11.41 -1.25
C ASN A 103 -2.38 11.34 -1.26
N GLU A 104 -1.69 12.49 -1.18
CA GLU A 104 -0.22 12.49 -1.06
C GLU A 104 0.26 11.71 0.16
N ILE A 105 -0.36 11.92 1.33
CA ILE A 105 -0.04 11.19 2.56
C ILE A 105 -0.26 9.69 2.35
N LEU A 106 -1.38 9.30 1.76
CA LEU A 106 -1.70 7.89 1.50
C LEU A 106 -0.71 7.26 0.52
N GLU A 107 -0.34 7.93 -0.57
CA GLU A 107 0.67 7.43 -1.50
C GLU A 107 2.03 7.25 -0.82
N HIS A 108 2.46 8.22 0.01
CA HIS A 108 3.71 8.12 0.75
C HIS A 108 3.68 6.98 1.77
N GLN A 109 2.57 6.81 2.50
CA GLN A 109 2.38 5.70 3.42
C GLN A 109 2.39 4.36 2.69
N TYR A 110 1.67 4.25 1.57
CA TYR A 110 1.63 3.05 0.75
C TYR A 110 3.02 2.68 0.24
N LYS A 111 3.75 3.63 -0.36
CA LYS A 111 5.15 3.43 -0.81
C LYS A 111 6.05 3.05 0.37
N GLY A 112 5.88 3.69 1.53
CA GLY A 112 6.61 3.38 2.76
C GLY A 112 6.37 1.95 3.25
N LEU A 113 5.11 1.51 3.26
CA LEU A 113 4.72 0.14 3.66
C LEU A 113 5.26 -0.90 2.69
N VAL A 114 5.14 -0.68 1.38
CA VAL A 114 5.69 -1.58 0.35
C VAL A 114 7.20 -1.70 0.54
N ASN A 115 7.90 -0.59 0.68
CA ASN A 115 9.35 -0.58 0.89
C ASN A 115 9.74 -1.26 2.21
N ALA A 116 8.98 -1.06 3.29
CA ALA A 116 9.21 -1.72 4.57
C ALA A 116 9.05 -3.25 4.45
N LEU A 117 8.01 -3.71 3.78
CA LEU A 117 7.74 -5.13 3.55
C LEU A 117 8.84 -5.78 2.71
N VAL A 118 9.26 -5.13 1.62
CA VAL A 118 10.37 -5.60 0.77
C VAL A 118 11.68 -5.63 1.56
N ASN A 119 11.98 -4.59 2.33
CA ASN A 119 13.19 -4.54 3.14
C ASN A 119 13.20 -5.61 4.23
N GLU A 120 12.08 -5.86 4.90
CA GLU A 120 11.95 -6.90 5.91
C GLU A 120 12.11 -8.29 5.29
N LYS A 121 11.46 -8.56 4.15
CA LYS A 121 11.66 -9.81 3.39
C LYS A 121 13.13 -9.99 3.00
N ASN A 122 13.77 -8.94 2.51
CA ASN A 122 15.19 -8.98 2.15
C ASN A 122 16.10 -9.20 3.36
N ARG A 123 15.77 -8.61 4.52
CA ARG A 123 16.50 -8.80 5.77
C ARG A 123 16.41 -10.25 6.23
N GLN A 124 15.21 -10.83 6.19
CA GLN A 124 14.98 -12.23 6.52
C GLN A 124 15.79 -13.16 5.59
N ARG A 125 15.83 -12.87 4.29
CA ARG A 125 16.63 -13.65 3.32
C ARG A 125 18.13 -13.58 3.59
N ARG A 126 18.66 -12.44 4.02
CA ARG A 126 20.11 -12.24 4.29
C ARG A 126 20.62 -13.03 5.49
N GLY A 127 19.80 -13.18 6.54
CA GLY A 127 20.17 -13.91 7.75
C GLY A 127 19.87 -15.41 7.70
N ARG A 128 19.23 -15.90 6.64
CA ARG A 128 18.81 -17.28 6.54
C ARG A 128 19.99 -18.19 6.19
N PRO A 129 20.33 -19.19 7.01
CA PRO A 129 21.40 -20.12 6.70
C PRO A 129 21.01 -20.95 5.47
N LEU A 130 21.96 -21.10 4.54
CA LEU A 130 21.78 -21.87 3.31
C LEU A 130 21.89 -23.39 3.51
N GLY A 131 22.26 -23.83 4.71
CA GLY A 131 22.41 -25.27 5.04
C GLY A 131 23.51 -25.97 4.23
N LEU A 132 24.48 -25.21 3.71
CA LEU A 132 25.58 -25.75 2.90
C LEU A 132 26.65 -26.45 3.75
N ILE A 133 26.71 -26.15 5.05
CA ILE A 133 27.74 -26.67 5.95
C ILE A 133 27.38 -28.11 6.36
N ASP A 134 28.29 -29.05 6.12
CA ASP A 134 28.15 -30.42 6.61
C ASP A 134 28.40 -30.45 8.12
N LYS A 135 27.36 -30.86 8.87
CA LYS A 135 27.37 -30.88 10.33
C LYS A 135 28.07 -32.11 10.92
N GLU A 136 28.19 -33.17 10.12
CA GLU A 136 28.81 -34.43 10.53
C GLU A 136 30.34 -34.28 10.65
N ASN A 137 30.94 -33.52 9.73
CA ASN A 137 32.38 -33.23 9.72
C ASN A 137 32.65 -31.72 9.76
N PRO A 138 32.51 -31.06 10.94
CA PRO A 138 32.70 -29.62 11.07
C PRO A 138 34.17 -29.17 10.98
N GLY A 139 35.13 -30.10 11.12
CA GLY A 139 36.56 -29.82 11.11
C GLY A 139 37.24 -29.96 9.74
N GLU A 140 36.52 -30.45 8.73
CA GLU A 140 37.07 -30.64 7.39
C GLU A 140 36.89 -29.39 6.53
N ALA A 141 37.81 -29.17 5.59
CA ALA A 141 37.69 -28.07 4.63
C ALA A 141 36.52 -28.33 3.68
N GLN A 142 35.52 -27.45 3.69
CA GLN A 142 34.32 -27.56 2.86
C GLN A 142 34.39 -26.59 1.67
N PHE A 143 34.21 -27.11 0.46
CA PHE A 143 34.22 -26.33 -0.77
C PHE A 143 32.81 -25.92 -1.21
N PHE A 144 32.63 -24.63 -1.50
CA PHE A 144 31.38 -24.07 -2.00
C PHE A 144 31.56 -23.55 -3.43
N SER A 145 31.03 -24.28 -4.41
CA SER A 145 30.94 -23.80 -5.79
C SER A 145 29.72 -22.89 -5.97
N PRO A 146 29.76 -21.92 -6.92
CA PRO A 146 28.61 -21.08 -7.24
C PRO A 146 27.33 -21.89 -7.55
N SER A 147 27.46 -22.98 -8.32
CA SER A 147 26.34 -23.86 -8.66
C SER A 147 25.72 -24.54 -7.44
N ARG A 148 26.53 -25.01 -6.48
CA ARG A 148 26.05 -25.62 -5.23
C ARG A 148 25.30 -24.59 -4.37
N VAL A 149 25.80 -23.36 -4.32
CA VAL A 149 25.14 -22.25 -3.60
C VAL A 149 23.81 -21.87 -4.25
N GLU A 150 23.74 -21.83 -5.57
CA GLU A 150 22.50 -21.54 -6.32
C GLU A 150 21.46 -22.64 -6.14
N ALA A 151 21.86 -23.91 -6.22
CA ALA A 151 20.97 -25.04 -5.95
C ALA A 151 20.42 -24.99 -4.52
N ALA A 152 21.24 -24.63 -3.52
CA ALA A 152 20.77 -24.45 -2.15
C ALA A 152 19.74 -23.31 -2.02
N LYS A 153 19.96 -22.19 -2.74
CA LYS A 153 18.99 -21.08 -2.79
C LYS A 153 17.67 -21.51 -3.43
N GLN A 154 17.71 -22.26 -4.53
CA GLN A 154 16.52 -22.77 -5.23
C GLN A 154 15.71 -23.68 -4.32
N ARG A 155 16.34 -24.70 -3.70
CA ARG A 155 15.66 -25.59 -2.75
C ARG A 155 14.93 -24.84 -1.65
N ILE A 156 15.57 -23.82 -1.08
CA ILE A 156 14.96 -22.98 -0.05
C ILE A 156 13.74 -22.22 -0.57
N GLN A 157 13.82 -21.68 -1.78
CA GLN A 157 12.73 -20.98 -2.44
C GLN A 157 11.57 -21.92 -2.77
N ASP A 158 11.87 -23.13 -3.27
CA ASP A 158 10.85 -24.13 -3.60
C ASP A 158 10.07 -24.57 -2.36
N ILE A 159 10.77 -24.78 -1.23
CA ILE A 159 10.15 -25.09 0.06
C ILE A 159 9.26 -23.94 0.54
N GLU A 160 9.68 -22.68 0.36
CA GLU A 160 8.85 -21.52 0.70
C GLU A 160 7.60 -21.45 -0.18
N SER A 161 7.75 -21.59 -1.50
CA SER A 161 6.61 -21.56 -2.43
C SER A 161 5.63 -22.69 -2.17
N GLN A 162 6.11 -23.90 -1.84
CA GLN A 162 5.24 -25.01 -1.50
C GLN A 162 4.44 -24.70 -0.22
N LYS A 163 5.10 -24.19 0.82
CA LYS A 163 4.42 -23.78 2.06
C LYS A 163 3.39 -22.67 1.84
N GLU A 164 3.64 -21.74 0.91
CA GLU A 164 2.68 -20.70 0.54
C GLU A 164 1.48 -21.30 -0.20
N GLN A 165 1.71 -22.18 -1.17
CA GLN A 165 0.64 -22.90 -1.87
C GLN A 165 -0.21 -23.74 -0.92
N ASP A 166 0.41 -24.48 0.00
CA ASP A 166 -0.30 -25.28 0.99
C ASP A 166 -1.20 -24.43 1.90
N LYS A 167 -0.74 -23.22 2.29
CA LYS A 167 -1.57 -22.27 3.06
C LYS A 167 -2.76 -21.76 2.25
N ILE A 168 -2.56 -21.45 0.98
CA ILE A 168 -3.64 -20.99 0.08
C ILE A 168 -4.66 -22.12 -0.11
N ASN A 169 -4.20 -23.33 -0.40
CA ASN A 169 -5.05 -24.51 -0.55
C ASN A 169 -5.84 -24.82 0.73
N ALA A 170 -5.20 -24.72 1.89
CA ALA A 170 -5.87 -24.87 3.18
C ALA A 170 -6.92 -23.79 3.42
N ALA A 171 -6.68 -22.54 3.02
CA ALA A 171 -7.66 -21.46 3.12
C ALA A 171 -8.86 -21.72 2.20
N ILE A 172 -8.63 -22.10 0.94
CA ILE A 172 -9.67 -22.43 -0.04
C ILE A 172 -10.53 -23.60 0.48
N LEU A 173 -9.90 -24.64 1.01
CA LEU A 173 -10.62 -25.80 1.56
C LEU A 173 -11.49 -25.41 2.76
N ARG A 174 -11.01 -24.50 3.62
CA ARG A 174 -11.81 -23.97 4.74
C ARG A 174 -13.02 -23.20 4.25
N THR A 175 -12.85 -22.34 3.23
CA THR A 175 -13.98 -21.58 2.67
C THR A 175 -14.99 -22.48 1.98
N GLN A 176 -14.54 -23.50 1.24
CA GLN A 176 -15.45 -24.47 0.60
C GLN A 176 -16.26 -25.25 1.64
N LYS A 177 -15.61 -25.76 2.68
CA LYS A 177 -16.30 -26.46 3.78
C LYS A 177 -17.31 -25.56 4.50
N ALA A 178 -17.02 -24.28 4.67
CA ALA A 178 -17.96 -23.33 5.27
C ALA A 178 -19.21 -23.14 4.39
N LEU A 179 -19.01 -22.99 3.08
CA LEU A 179 -20.08 -22.82 2.10
C LEU A 179 -20.95 -24.09 1.98
N GLU A 180 -20.34 -25.27 2.00
CA GLU A 180 -21.07 -26.54 2.03
C GLU A 180 -21.91 -26.72 3.30
N ARG A 181 -21.39 -26.31 4.46
CA ARG A 181 -22.16 -26.33 5.72
C ARG A 181 -23.35 -25.39 5.65
N GLU A 182 -23.16 -24.16 5.18
CA GLU A 182 -24.25 -23.20 5.03
C GLU A 182 -25.34 -23.71 4.08
N ARG A 183 -24.94 -24.30 2.95
CA ARG A 183 -25.88 -24.92 2.01
C ARG A 183 -26.66 -26.07 2.65
N ARG A 184 -25.98 -26.96 3.38
CA ARG A 184 -26.61 -28.09 4.09
C ARG A 184 -27.58 -27.60 5.17
N ASP A 185 -27.21 -26.56 5.90
CA ASP A 185 -28.07 -25.96 6.94
C ASP A 185 -29.32 -25.34 6.32
N ARG A 186 -29.19 -24.66 5.16
CA ARG A 186 -30.32 -24.11 4.40
C ARG A 186 -31.26 -25.20 3.88
N GLU A 187 -30.72 -26.23 3.24
CA GLU A 187 -31.51 -27.38 2.77
C GLU A 187 -32.24 -28.10 3.93
N ASN A 188 -31.60 -28.20 5.10
CA ASN A 188 -32.22 -28.77 6.29
C ASN A 188 -33.33 -27.88 6.87
N GLN A 189 -33.15 -26.56 6.86
CA GLN A 189 -34.19 -25.60 7.25
C GLN A 189 -35.40 -25.69 6.33
N GLU A 190 -35.19 -25.66 5.00
CA GLU A 190 -36.26 -25.79 4.01
C GLU A 190 -37.04 -27.10 4.19
N LYS A 191 -36.36 -28.23 4.42
CA LYS A 191 -37.02 -29.52 4.70
C LYS A 191 -37.87 -29.48 5.98
N ARG A 192 -37.38 -28.85 7.05
CA ARG A 192 -38.14 -28.68 8.31
C ARG A 192 -39.37 -27.81 8.11
N GLU A 193 -39.23 -26.72 7.36
CA GLU A 193 -40.34 -25.82 7.04
C GLU A 193 -41.42 -26.53 6.21
N VAL A 194 -41.04 -27.22 5.13
CA VAL A 194 -41.96 -28.01 4.30
C VAL A 194 -42.67 -29.10 5.12
N GLY A 195 -41.95 -29.77 6.02
CA GLY A 195 -42.51 -30.74 6.95
C GLY A 195 -43.59 -30.11 7.85
N SER A 196 -43.28 -28.98 8.49
CA SER A 196 -44.21 -28.26 9.37
C SER A 196 -45.45 -27.75 8.65
N VAL A 197 -45.33 -27.27 7.40
CA VAL A 197 -46.44 -26.82 6.56
C VAL A 197 -47.32 -28.01 6.15
N SER A 198 -46.71 -29.14 5.82
CA SER A 198 -47.43 -30.37 5.49
C SER A 198 -48.20 -30.94 6.68
N GLU A 199 -47.62 -30.86 7.89
CA GLU A 199 -48.25 -31.23 9.16
C GLU A 199 -49.48 -30.34 9.44
N LYS A 200 -49.33 -29.02 9.32
CA LYS A 200 -50.42 -28.04 9.46
C LYS A 200 -51.52 -28.26 8.43
N ARG A 201 -51.18 -28.60 7.17
CA ARG A 201 -52.18 -28.93 6.13
C ARG A 201 -52.95 -30.22 6.46
N ARG A 202 -52.28 -31.23 7.03
CA ARG A 202 -52.91 -32.48 7.48
C ARG A 202 -53.85 -32.26 8.66
N SER A 203 -53.46 -31.46 9.65
CA SER A 203 -54.33 -31.14 10.79
C SER A 203 -55.54 -30.30 10.35
N ASN A 204 -55.35 -29.32 9.46
CA ASN A 204 -56.45 -28.50 8.95
C ASN A 204 -57.45 -29.30 8.09
N LYS A 205 -56.98 -30.26 7.27
CA LYS A 205 -57.88 -31.18 6.56
C LYS A 205 -58.67 -32.09 7.51
N LYS A 206 -58.08 -32.49 8.64
CA LYS A 206 -58.77 -33.29 9.67
C LYS A 206 -59.82 -32.47 10.42
N SER A 207 -59.58 -31.18 10.71
CA SER A 207 -60.58 -30.30 11.33
C SER A 207 -61.74 -29.99 10.37
N LEU A 208 -61.46 -29.68 9.10
CA LEU A 208 -62.51 -29.43 8.09
C LEU A 208 -63.41 -30.65 7.84
N LYS A 209 -62.85 -31.86 7.86
CA LYS A 209 -63.64 -33.09 7.75
C LYS A 209 -64.53 -33.35 8.97
N LYS A 210 -64.13 -32.90 10.16
CA LYS A 210 -64.96 -33.01 11.37
C LYS A 210 -66.08 -31.98 11.41
N SER A 211 -65.88 -30.79 10.85
CA SER A 211 -66.93 -29.75 10.78
C SER A 211 -67.92 -29.95 9.63
N SER A 212 -67.63 -30.82 8.66
CA SER A 212 -68.54 -31.16 7.54
C SER A 212 -69.44 -32.37 7.83
N VAL A 213 -69.29 -33.02 8.99
CA VAL A 213 -70.03 -34.25 9.39
C VAL A 213 -71.03 -33.95 10.53
N VAL A 214 -71.29 -32.66 10.78
CA VAL A 214 -72.38 -32.16 11.65
C VAL A 214 -73.34 -31.38 10.78
#